data_AF-A0A859R3U7-F1
#
_entry.id   AF-A0A859R3U7-F1
#
_cell.length_a   1.000
_cell.length_b   1.000
_cell.length_c   1.000
_cell.angle_alpha   90.00
_cell.angle_beta   90.00
_cell.angle_gamma   90.00
#
_symmetry.space_group_name_H-M   'P 1'
#
loop_
_entity.id
_entity.type
_entity.pdbx_description
1 polymer ?
#
loop_
_entity_poly.entity_id
_entity_poly.type
_entity_poly.pdbx_seq_one_letter_code
_entity_poly.pdbx_strand_id
1 'polypeptide(L)'
;MIIAACTDDPMVEDIARDAAKGNHHVFGEWYKVFDKDIPDLRSTEDLFIVAHGAAFGDEGQPVIGSKGNDFYLTARDLNKNLTIFPEGYSGGVYVYACLSAAPGASGLSFVQSYKKLIGPSFPKMTAWGQTGKPKGPLPPPTDRSWVEARDGK
;
A
#
# COMPACT_ATOMS: atom_id res chain seq x y z
N MET A 1 11.15 1.68 0.73
CA MET A 1 10.49 2.79 1.47
C MET A 1 9.16 2.35 2.05
N ILE A 2 8.78 2.86 3.23
CA ILE A 2 7.45 2.66 3.83
C ILE A 2 6.63 3.95 3.79
N ILE A 3 5.34 3.84 3.45
CA ILE A 3 4.34 4.91 3.57
C ILE A 3 3.26 4.46 4.55
N ALA A 4 3.12 5.20 5.65
CA ALA A 4 1.99 5.11 6.56
C ALA A 4 0.80 5.88 5.97
N ALA A 5 -0.19 5.16 5.47
CA ALA A 5 -1.43 5.72 4.94
C ALA A 5 -2.45 5.89 6.08
N CYS A 6 -2.17 6.88 6.93
CA CYS A 6 -3.00 7.30 8.06
C CYS A 6 -2.82 8.80 8.33
N THR A 7 -3.67 9.38 9.18
CA THR A 7 -3.50 10.72 9.72
C THR A 7 -2.68 10.66 11.02
N ASP A 8 -3.34 10.32 12.13
CA ASP A 8 -2.76 10.19 13.47
C ASP A 8 -3.15 8.82 14.05
N ASP A 9 -2.59 7.76 13.47
CA ASP A 9 -2.83 6.40 13.92
C ASP A 9 -1.54 5.80 14.47
N PRO A 10 -1.36 5.79 15.81
CA PRO A 10 -0.15 5.28 16.42
C PRO A 10 0.14 3.84 16.04
N MET A 11 -0.88 2.99 15.83
CA MET A 11 -0.65 1.60 15.45
C MET A 11 -0.01 1.49 14.06
N VAL A 12 -0.52 2.24 13.08
CA VAL A 12 0.02 2.25 11.71
C VAL A 12 1.43 2.84 11.69
N GLU A 13 1.63 3.95 12.41
CA GLU A 13 2.93 4.61 12.54
C GLU A 13 3.96 3.73 13.24
N ASP A 14 3.58 3.05 14.32
CA ASP A 14 4.44 2.15 15.07
C ASP A 14 4.89 0.97 14.20
N ILE A 15 3.99 0.37 13.42
CA ILE A 15 4.34 -0.70 12.48
C ILE A 15 5.38 -0.21 11.45
N ALA A 16 5.15 0.97 10.87
CA ALA A 16 6.06 1.55 9.88
C ALA A 16 7.44 1.86 10.50
N ARG A 17 7.44 2.52 11.66
CA ARG A 17 8.65 2.92 12.37
C ARG A 17 9.45 1.72 12.87
N ASP A 18 8.80 0.72 13.43
CA ASP A 18 9.46 -0.49 13.93
C ASP A 18 10.03 -1.33 12.78
N ALA A 19 9.34 -1.39 11.63
CA ALA A 19 9.87 -2.05 10.44
C ALA A 19 11.10 -1.32 9.87
N ALA A 20 11.03 0.00 9.74
CA ALA A 20 12.18 0.82 9.30
C ALA A 20 13.38 0.67 10.24
N LYS A 21 13.16 0.69 11.57
CA LYS A 21 14.24 0.57 12.57
C LYS A 21 14.78 -0.86 12.68
N GLY A 22 13.90 -1.85 12.69
CA GLY A 22 14.26 -3.26 12.90
C GLY A 22 14.88 -3.91 11.67
N ASN A 23 14.54 -3.43 10.47
CA ASN A 23 15.04 -3.99 9.22
C ASN A 23 15.17 -2.94 8.10
N HIS A 24 15.96 -1.90 8.38
CA HIS A 24 16.17 -0.77 7.46
C HIS A 24 16.66 -1.18 6.06
N HIS A 25 17.49 -2.23 5.97
CA HIS A 25 18.03 -2.66 4.67
C HIS A 25 16.97 -3.28 3.74
N VAL A 26 15.86 -3.78 4.29
CA VAL A 26 14.72 -4.28 3.50
C VAL A 26 13.74 -3.15 3.21
N PHE A 27 13.37 -2.37 4.23
CA PHE A 27 12.23 -1.46 4.12
C PHE A 27 12.60 0.00 3.82
N GLY A 28 13.82 0.42 4.11
CA GLY A 28 14.27 1.81 4.01
C GLY A 28 13.66 2.71 5.10
N GLU A 29 13.55 4.00 4.79
CA GLU A 29 12.89 5.01 5.62
C GLU A 29 11.36 4.91 5.53
N TRP A 30 10.67 5.52 6.51
CA TRP A 30 9.22 5.60 6.55
C TRP A 30 8.72 7.06 6.56
N TYR A 31 7.57 7.29 5.94
CA TYR A 31 6.92 8.60 5.84
C TYR A 31 5.40 8.46 5.99
N LYS A 32 4.69 9.54 6.34
CA LYS A 32 3.23 9.59 6.23
C LYS A 32 2.82 9.96 4.80
N VAL A 33 1.68 9.45 4.34
CA VAL A 33 1.17 9.69 2.98
C VAL A 33 0.90 11.17 2.65
N PHE A 34 0.77 12.03 3.67
CA PHE A 34 0.55 13.47 3.53
C PHE A 34 1.76 14.32 3.89
N ASP A 35 2.92 13.70 4.11
CA ASP A 35 4.16 14.45 4.31
C ASP A 35 4.49 15.23 3.02
N LYS A 36 4.97 16.46 3.19
CA LYS A 36 5.25 17.35 2.05
C LYS A 36 6.50 16.97 1.27
N ASP A 37 7.46 16.35 1.94
CA ASP A 37 8.82 16.12 1.43
C ASP A 37 9.16 14.62 1.48
N ILE A 38 8.36 13.79 0.82
CA ILE A 38 8.65 12.37 0.63
C ILE A 38 9.62 12.26 -0.57
N PRO A 39 10.83 11.68 -0.41
CA PRO A 39 11.74 11.56 -1.53
C PRO A 39 11.24 10.55 -2.56
N ASP A 40 11.72 10.66 -3.79
CA ASP A 40 11.43 9.69 -4.85
C ASP A 40 12.00 8.31 -4.50
N LEU A 41 11.31 7.27 -4.96
CA LEU A 41 11.80 5.90 -4.94
C LEU A 41 12.98 5.76 -5.91
N ARG A 42 13.86 4.79 -5.64
CA ARG A 42 14.76 4.28 -6.68
C ARG A 42 13.95 3.44 -7.67
N SER A 43 14.44 3.33 -8.91
CA SER A 43 13.72 2.67 -10.01
C SER A 43 13.29 1.23 -9.73
N THR A 44 13.99 0.51 -8.86
CA THR A 44 13.68 -0.88 -8.48
C THR A 44 13.44 -1.04 -6.98
N GLU A 45 13.29 0.05 -6.23
CA GLU A 45 13.05 -0.02 -4.79
C GLU A 45 11.61 -0.43 -4.49
N ASP A 46 11.42 -1.32 -3.52
CA ASP A 46 10.09 -1.71 -3.08
C ASP A 46 9.43 -0.62 -2.21
N LEU A 47 8.17 -0.37 -2.51
CA LEU A 47 7.29 0.51 -1.75
C LEU A 47 6.35 -0.33 -0.88
N PHE A 48 6.35 -0.07 0.42
CA PHE A 48 5.41 -0.68 1.36
C PHE A 48 4.41 0.36 1.82
N ILE A 49 3.12 0.08 1.73
CA ILE A 49 2.05 0.95 2.21
C ILE A 49 1.40 0.26 3.40
N VAL A 50 1.47 0.88 4.58
CA VAL A 50 0.87 0.39 5.82
C VAL A 50 -0.42 1.16 6.06
N ALA A 51 -1.53 0.45 6.24
CA ALA A 51 -2.81 1.06 6.55
C ALA A 51 -3.71 0.09 7.32
N HIS A 52 -4.78 0.62 7.89
CA HIS A 52 -5.91 -0.22 8.26
C HIS A 52 -6.59 -0.80 7.01
N GLY A 53 -7.21 -1.96 7.19
CA GLY A 53 -7.91 -2.63 6.11
C GLY A 53 -9.28 -2.05 5.84
N ALA A 54 -9.69 -2.05 4.57
CA ALA A 54 -11.02 -1.62 4.20
C ALA A 54 -11.99 -2.77 4.07
N ALA A 55 -13.18 -2.52 4.59
CA ALA A 55 -14.39 -3.17 4.14
C ALA A 55 -14.75 -2.61 2.75
N PHE A 56 -15.38 -1.44 2.63
CA PHE A 56 -15.72 -0.77 1.36
C PHE A 56 -15.96 0.73 1.63
N GLY A 57 -15.68 1.59 0.65
CA GLY A 57 -16.06 3.01 0.71
C GLY A 57 -17.54 3.24 0.36
N ASP A 58 -18.00 4.49 0.49
CA ASP A 58 -19.41 4.86 0.32
C ASP A 58 -19.99 4.58 -1.09
N GLU A 59 -19.13 4.48 -2.11
CA GLU A 59 -19.53 4.17 -3.50
C GLU A 59 -19.28 2.69 -3.87
N GLY A 60 -19.05 1.83 -2.87
CA GLY A 60 -18.80 0.40 -3.06
C GLY A 60 -17.43 0.06 -3.65
N GLN A 61 -16.53 1.04 -3.72
CA GLN A 61 -15.15 0.87 -4.17
C GLN A 61 -14.25 0.32 -3.06
N PRO A 62 -13.19 -0.44 -3.41
CA PRO A 62 -12.15 -0.81 -2.45
C PRO A 62 -11.41 0.43 -1.96
N VAL A 63 -11.22 0.52 -0.65
CA VAL A 63 -10.42 1.58 -0.01
C VAL A 63 -9.32 0.95 0.85
N ILE A 64 -8.52 1.77 1.53
CA ILE A 64 -7.73 1.39 2.72
C ILE A 64 -7.96 2.48 3.77
N GLY A 65 -7.81 2.17 5.05
CA GLY A 65 -8.10 3.09 6.14
C GLY A 65 -9.03 2.51 7.19
N SER A 66 -9.55 3.37 8.08
CA SER A 66 -10.31 2.98 9.26
C SER A 66 -11.54 3.85 9.45
N LYS A 67 -12.70 3.20 9.64
CA LYS A 67 -13.93 3.86 10.09
C LYS A 67 -13.75 4.58 11.43
N GLY A 68 -12.98 3.99 12.34
CA GLY A 68 -12.78 4.54 13.67
C GLY A 68 -12.08 5.89 13.67
N ASN A 69 -11.28 6.15 12.63
CA ASN A 69 -10.53 7.39 12.47
C ASN A 69 -11.12 8.30 11.40
N ASP A 70 -12.32 7.96 10.88
CA ASP A 70 -12.98 8.65 9.77
C ASP A 70 -12.04 8.91 8.57
N PHE A 71 -11.24 7.90 8.23
CA PHE A 71 -10.18 8.01 7.24
C PHE A 71 -10.24 6.87 6.25
N TYR A 72 -10.41 7.21 4.97
CA TYR A 72 -10.37 6.26 3.88
C TYR A 72 -9.64 6.84 2.68
N LEU A 73 -8.83 6.01 2.03
CA LEU A 73 -8.20 6.32 0.76
C LEU A 73 -8.65 5.33 -0.30
N THR A 74 -9.17 5.85 -1.41
CA THR A 74 -9.28 5.06 -2.64
C THR A 74 -7.90 4.87 -3.27
N ALA A 75 -7.78 3.93 -4.21
CA ALA A 75 -6.56 3.81 -5.02
C ALA A 75 -6.21 5.11 -5.77
N ARG A 76 -7.22 5.89 -6.16
CA ARG A 76 -7.05 7.18 -6.83
C ARG A 76 -6.48 8.23 -5.89
N ASP A 77 -7.04 8.34 -4.70
CA ASP A 77 -6.61 9.33 -3.71
C ASP A 77 -5.20 9.00 -3.20
N LEU A 78 -4.91 7.72 -2.98
CA LEU A 78 -3.55 7.28 -2.66
C LEU A 78 -2.57 7.69 -3.76
N ASN A 79 -2.85 7.39 -5.03
CA ASN A 79 -1.96 7.75 -6.14
C ASN A 79 -1.81 9.27 -6.32
N LYS A 80 -2.87 10.05 -6.05
CA LYS A 80 -2.80 11.51 -6.13
C LYS A 80 -1.85 12.11 -5.09
N ASN A 81 -1.76 11.50 -3.91
CA ASN A 81 -0.87 11.95 -2.85
C ASN A 81 0.56 11.39 -2.99
N LEU A 82 0.73 10.23 -3.65
CA LEU A 82 2.04 9.62 -3.89
C LEU A 82 2.65 10.05 -5.20
N THR A 83 3.45 11.12 -5.16
CA THR A 83 4.20 11.66 -6.32
C THR A 83 5.67 11.21 -6.33
N ILE A 84 5.93 9.99 -5.85
CA ILE A 84 7.29 9.47 -5.53
C ILE A 84 7.85 8.48 -6.56
N PHE A 85 7.11 8.21 -7.64
CA PHE A 85 7.49 7.19 -8.61
C PHE A 85 8.40 7.77 -9.69
N PRO A 86 9.66 7.31 -9.82
CA PRO A 86 10.55 7.76 -10.87
C PRO A 86 10.13 7.20 -12.24
N GLU A 87 10.60 7.82 -13.32
CA GLU A 87 10.43 7.29 -14.67
C GLU A 87 10.96 5.84 -14.76
N GLY A 88 10.17 4.96 -15.39
CA GLY A 88 10.57 3.56 -15.59
C GLY A 88 10.55 2.69 -14.33
N TYR A 89 9.93 3.15 -13.23
CA TYR A 89 9.78 2.37 -12.00
C TYR A 89 9.29 0.94 -12.25
N SER A 90 9.94 -0.01 -11.59
CA SER A 90 9.68 -1.45 -11.71
C SER A 90 9.78 -2.20 -10.37
N GLY A 91 9.79 -1.48 -9.24
CA GLY A 91 9.74 -2.09 -7.91
C GLY A 91 8.38 -2.74 -7.62
N GLY A 92 8.30 -3.48 -6.51
CA GLY A 92 7.04 -3.98 -5.98
C GLY A 92 6.34 -2.93 -5.11
N VAL A 93 5.01 -2.88 -5.19
CA VAL A 93 4.17 -2.11 -4.28
C VAL A 93 3.40 -3.06 -3.38
N TYR A 94 3.67 -3.03 -2.08
CA TYR A 94 3.15 -3.97 -1.08
C TYR A 94 2.19 -3.26 -0.13
N VAL A 95 0.89 -3.53 -0.23
CA VAL A 95 -0.17 -2.91 0.59
C VAL A 95 -0.49 -3.79 1.79
N TYR A 96 0.12 -3.46 2.93
CA TYR A 96 -0.13 -4.06 4.23
C TYR A 96 -1.39 -3.46 4.87
N ALA A 97 -2.54 -4.02 4.51
CA ALA A 97 -3.84 -3.64 5.05
C ALA A 97 -4.79 -4.84 4.99
N CYS A 98 -5.73 -4.94 5.94
CA CYS A 98 -6.66 -6.07 5.94
C CYS A 98 -7.45 -6.14 4.64
N LEU A 99 -7.50 -7.35 4.08
CA LEU A 99 -8.30 -7.64 2.88
C LEU A 99 -7.91 -6.80 1.65
N SER A 100 -6.74 -6.17 1.61
CA SER A 100 -6.30 -5.34 0.48
C SER A 100 -6.21 -6.10 -0.84
N ALA A 101 -6.01 -7.42 -0.79
CA ALA A 101 -6.05 -8.32 -1.94
C ALA A 101 -7.37 -9.09 -2.09
N ALA A 102 -8.33 -8.92 -1.18
CA ALA A 102 -9.66 -9.54 -1.32
C ALA A 102 -10.51 -8.71 -2.30
N PRO A 103 -11.17 -9.33 -3.29
CA PRO A 103 -12.06 -8.63 -4.20
C PRO A 103 -13.23 -7.98 -3.48
N GLY A 104 -13.59 -6.77 -3.93
CA GLY A 104 -14.73 -6.04 -3.44
C GLY A 104 -16.03 -6.28 -4.19
N ALA A 105 -17.06 -5.51 -3.84
CA ALA A 105 -18.38 -5.58 -4.48
C ALA A 105 -18.33 -5.30 -6.00
N SER A 106 -17.38 -4.48 -6.45
CA SER A 106 -17.11 -4.21 -7.87
C SER A 106 -16.24 -5.26 -8.57
N GLY A 107 -15.88 -6.35 -7.88
CA GLY A 107 -15.11 -7.47 -8.42
C GLY A 107 -13.59 -7.27 -8.43
N LEU A 108 -13.08 -6.10 -8.04
CA LEU A 108 -11.64 -5.83 -7.90
C LEU A 108 -11.27 -5.66 -6.43
N SER A 109 -10.07 -6.10 -6.05
CA SER A 109 -9.45 -5.75 -4.77
C SER A 109 -8.84 -4.35 -4.81
N PHE A 110 -8.41 -3.83 -3.66
CA PHE A 110 -7.71 -2.55 -3.60
C PHE A 110 -6.44 -2.58 -4.44
N VAL A 111 -5.60 -3.61 -4.29
CA VAL A 111 -4.34 -3.72 -5.01
C VAL A 111 -4.52 -3.92 -6.52
N GLN A 112 -5.60 -4.60 -6.94
CA GLN A 112 -5.96 -4.68 -8.35
C GLN A 112 -6.42 -3.32 -8.90
N SER A 113 -7.22 -2.58 -8.13
CA SER A 113 -7.66 -1.24 -8.51
C SER A 113 -6.48 -0.28 -8.63
N TYR A 114 -5.52 -0.37 -7.70
CA TYR A 114 -4.29 0.41 -7.72
C TYR A 114 -3.42 0.06 -8.93
N LYS A 115 -3.15 -1.24 -9.17
CA LYS A 115 -2.38 -1.68 -10.34
C LYS A 115 -3.02 -1.24 -11.65
N LYS A 116 -4.35 -1.34 -11.78
CA LYS A 116 -5.08 -0.90 -12.98
C LYS A 116 -4.93 0.61 -13.23
N LEU A 117 -4.82 1.40 -12.17
CA LEU A 117 -4.68 2.85 -12.27
C LEU A 117 -3.27 3.26 -12.74
N ILE A 118 -2.22 2.69 -12.13
CA ILE A 118 -0.84 3.16 -12.32
C ILE A 118 -0.01 2.29 -13.27
N GLY A 119 -0.43 1.05 -13.48
CA GLY A 119 0.24 0.08 -14.35
C GLY A 119 0.47 0.57 -15.79
N PRO A 120 -0.42 1.35 -16.43
CA PRO A 120 -0.15 1.92 -17.75
C PRO A 120 1.08 2.83 -17.78
N SER A 121 1.37 3.54 -16.68
CA SER A 121 2.58 4.38 -16.52
C SER A 121 3.80 3.54 -16.12
N PHE A 122 3.59 2.46 -15.38
CA PHE A 122 4.66 1.60 -14.84
C PHE A 122 4.39 0.12 -15.14
N PRO A 123 4.52 -0.33 -16.40
CA PRO A 123 4.08 -1.66 -16.83
C PRO A 123 4.89 -2.81 -16.24
N LYS A 124 6.08 -2.53 -15.71
CA LYS A 124 6.95 -3.52 -15.05
C LYS A 124 6.74 -3.61 -13.54
N MET A 125 5.96 -2.70 -12.97
CA MET A 125 5.67 -2.70 -11.54
C MET A 125 4.74 -3.85 -11.17
N THR A 126 4.98 -4.44 -10.00
CA THR A 126 4.06 -5.42 -9.39
C THR A 126 3.33 -4.78 -8.21
N ALA A 127 2.11 -5.25 -7.91
CA ALA A 127 1.35 -4.79 -6.75
C ALA A 127 0.88 -6.01 -5.95
N TRP A 128 0.94 -5.93 -4.63
CA TRP A 128 0.73 -7.04 -3.72
C TRP A 128 -0.10 -6.58 -2.53
N GLY A 129 -0.94 -7.46 -1.99
CA GLY A 129 -1.76 -7.17 -0.82
C GLY A 129 -1.93 -8.38 0.08
N GLN A 130 -2.84 -8.26 1.04
CA GLN A 130 -3.15 -9.27 2.06
C GLN A 130 -4.60 -9.73 1.91
N THR A 131 -4.84 -11.03 2.04
CA THR A 131 -6.21 -11.63 2.00
C THR A 131 -6.81 -11.83 3.38
N GLY A 132 -6.03 -11.62 4.45
CA GLY A 132 -6.47 -11.73 5.84
C GLY A 132 -6.27 -10.44 6.62
N LYS A 133 -6.58 -10.49 7.92
CA LYS A 133 -6.18 -9.45 8.86
C LYS A 133 -4.67 -9.58 9.09
N PRO A 134 -3.85 -8.56 8.77
CA PRO A 134 -2.44 -8.59 9.04
C PRO A 134 -2.23 -8.71 10.55
N LYS A 135 -1.27 -9.55 10.96
CA LYS A 135 -0.91 -9.77 12.36
C LYS A 135 0.60 -9.68 12.49
N GLY A 136 1.05 -8.92 13.47
CA GLY A 136 2.48 -8.80 13.76
C GLY A 136 3.19 -7.76 12.88
N PRO A 137 4.51 -7.88 12.70
CA PRO A 137 5.31 -6.89 12.00
C PRO A 137 5.00 -6.86 10.50
N LEU A 138 5.44 -5.78 9.83
CA LEU A 138 5.43 -5.68 8.37
C LEU A 138 6.29 -6.82 7.77
N PRO A 139 5.74 -7.70 6.92
CA PRO A 139 6.49 -8.80 6.34
C PRO A 139 7.39 -8.33 5.19
N PRO A 140 8.54 -8.98 4.97
CA PRO A 140 9.42 -8.66 3.85
C PRO A 140 8.79 -9.05 2.50
N PRO A 141 9.30 -8.56 1.36
CA PRO A 141 8.78 -8.85 0.01
C PRO A 141 8.66 -10.34 -0.34
N THR A 142 9.53 -11.17 0.24
CA THR A 142 9.61 -12.62 0.00
C THR A 142 8.62 -13.42 0.83
N ASP A 143 7.87 -12.78 1.73
CA ASP A 143 6.90 -13.45 2.58
C ASP A 143 5.71 -14.00 1.76
N ARG A 144 5.26 -15.19 2.12
CA ARG A 144 4.22 -15.92 1.37
C ARG A 144 2.80 -15.40 1.63
N SER A 145 2.63 -14.48 2.59
CA SER A 145 1.35 -13.83 2.86
C SER A 145 0.97 -12.82 1.78
N TRP A 146 1.94 -12.34 0.98
CA TRP A 146 1.69 -11.43 -0.12
C TRP A 146 0.96 -12.10 -1.28
N VAL A 147 -0.15 -11.50 -1.69
CA VAL A 147 -0.93 -11.93 -2.84
C VAL A 147 -0.83 -10.88 -3.94
N GLU A 148 -0.29 -11.31 -5.08
CA GLU A 148 -0.11 -10.46 -6.25
C GLU A 148 -1.45 -10.04 -6.87
N ALA A 149 -1.56 -8.76 -7.21
CA ALA A 149 -2.56 -8.25 -8.12
C ALA A 149 -2.26 -8.76 -9.53
N ARG A 150 -2.95 -9.84 -9.91
CA ARG A 150 -2.98 -10.31 -11.30
C ARG A 150 -4.16 -9.69 -12.01
N ASP A 151 -3.93 -9.34 -13.28
CA ASP A 151 -5.01 -8.91 -14.15
C ASP A 151 -6.03 -10.05 -14.21
N GLY A 152 -7.29 -9.73 -13.92
CA GLY A 152 -8.37 -10.72 -14.01
C GLY A 152 -8.37 -11.34 -15.39
N LYS A 153 -8.49 -12.66 -15.45
CA LYS A 153 -8.82 -13.35 -16.71
C LYS A 153 -10.18 -12.88 -17.20
#